data_AF-A0AAD3NQ92-F1
#
_entry.id   AF-A0AAD3NQ92-F1
#
_cell.length_a   1.000
_cell.length_b   1.000
_cell.length_c   1.000
_cell.angle_alpha   90.00
_cell.angle_beta   90.00
_cell.angle_gamma   90.00
#
_symmetry.space_group_name_H-M   'P 1'
#
loop_
_entity.id
_entity.type
_entity.pdbx_description
1 polymer ?
#
loop_
_entity_poly.entity_id
_entity_poly.type
_entity_poly.pdbx_seq_one_letter_code
_entity_poly.pdbx_strand_id
1 'polypeptide(L)'
;MWKSITKARGLDADVQTKACVSEDERKRLNPPLPKQFFGNAVYDSSAQTSASEIINSPLEFTADLIHKSIAKVDDKVDDNFIRSAIDFFELRKKRLGPERDNDGIDVMPVSWMNFPIQNFHFWNG
;
A
#
# COMPACT_ATOMS: atom_id res chain seq x y z
N MET A 1 5.68 2.71 -13.27
CA MET A 1 4.25 2.53 -13.63
C MET A 1 3.41 3.76 -13.33
N TRP A 2 3.37 4.26 -12.09
CA TRP A 2 2.55 5.42 -11.69
C TRP A 2 2.68 6.61 -12.65
N LYS A 3 3.89 7.13 -12.87
CA LYS A 3 4.18 8.21 -13.84
C LYS A 3 3.60 7.95 -15.24
N SER A 4 3.78 6.73 -15.77
CA SER A 4 3.28 6.35 -17.10
C SER A 4 1.75 6.32 -17.14
N ILE A 5 1.10 5.80 -16.10
CA ILE A 5 -0.36 5.77 -15.97
C ILE A 5 -0.92 7.18 -15.88
N THR A 6 -0.33 8.05 -15.06
CA THR A 6 -0.73 9.46 -14.94
C THR A 6 -0.59 10.19 -16.28
N LYS A 7 0.50 9.96 -17.01
CA LYS A 7 0.69 10.52 -18.36
C LYS A 7 -0.37 10.01 -19.36
N ALA A 8 -0.69 8.72 -19.33
CA ALA A 8 -1.68 8.12 -20.22
C ALA A 8 -3.12 8.59 -19.93
N ARG A 9 -3.42 8.93 -18.67
CA ARG A 9 -4.73 9.45 -18.26
C ARG A 9 -4.99 10.89 -18.69
N GLY A 10 -3.96 11.66 -19.06
CA GLY A 10 -4.12 13.04 -19.51
C GLY A 10 -4.79 13.96 -18.48
N LEU A 11 -4.48 13.77 -17.19
CA LEU A 11 -5.05 14.55 -16.09
C LEU A 11 -4.61 16.01 -16.16
N ASP A 12 -5.47 16.92 -15.68
CA ASP A 12 -5.13 18.34 -15.51
C ASP A 12 -3.95 18.51 -14.55
N ALA A 13 -3.14 19.55 -14.78
CA ALA A 13 -1.86 19.76 -14.11
C ALA A 13 -1.95 19.78 -12.57
N ASP A 14 -3.05 20.33 -12.03
CA ASP A 14 -3.25 20.52 -10.59
C ASP A 14 -3.97 19.34 -9.91
N VAL A 15 -4.47 18.38 -10.69
CA VAL A 15 -5.15 17.19 -10.15
C VAL A 15 -4.16 16.38 -9.33
N GLN A 16 -4.56 16.10 -8.10
CA GLN A 16 -3.81 15.25 -7.19
C GLN A 16 -3.98 13.79 -7.58
N THR A 17 -2.86 13.05 -7.65
CA THR A 17 -2.84 11.60 -7.85
C THR A 17 -2.13 10.93 -6.69
N LYS A 18 -2.61 9.76 -6.28
CA LYS A 18 -2.02 8.97 -5.21
C LYS A 18 -1.55 7.62 -5.71
N ALA A 19 -0.47 7.12 -5.13
CA ALA A 19 -0.04 5.74 -5.24
C ALA A 19 -0.13 5.06 -3.88
N CYS A 20 -0.92 3.99 -3.77
CA CYS A 20 -1.06 3.21 -2.55
C CYS A 20 -0.26 1.91 -2.66
N VAL A 21 0.62 1.66 -1.71
CA VAL A 21 1.44 0.46 -1.60
C VAL A 21 1.01 -0.32 -0.37
N SER A 22 0.66 -1.59 -0.60
CA SER A 22 0.30 -2.51 0.47
C SER A 22 1.54 -3.19 1.06
N GLU A 23 1.68 -3.12 2.37
CA GLU A 23 2.80 -3.68 3.15
C GLU A 23 2.35 -4.87 4.00
N ASP A 24 3.23 -5.87 4.19
CA ASP A 24 2.94 -7.05 5.01
C ASP A 24 3.27 -6.79 6.48
N GLU A 25 2.23 -6.70 7.29
CA GLU A 25 2.31 -6.31 8.70
C GLU A 25 2.54 -7.50 9.64
N ARG A 26 2.59 -8.73 9.13
CA ARG A 26 2.68 -9.96 9.97
C ARG A 26 3.86 -9.95 10.93
N LYS A 27 4.97 -9.33 10.54
CA LYS A 27 6.20 -9.24 11.35
C LYS A 27 6.18 -8.10 12.37
N ARG A 28 5.25 -7.14 12.27
CA ARG A 28 5.20 -5.95 13.14
C ARG A 28 4.47 -6.18 14.46
N LEU A 29 3.56 -7.15 14.49
CA LEU A 29 2.86 -7.54 15.71
C LEU A 29 3.81 -8.24 16.69
N ASN A 30 3.57 -8.08 17.99
CA ASN A 30 4.29 -8.76 19.06
C ASN A 30 3.32 -9.55 19.97
N PRO A 31 3.30 -10.89 19.90
CA PRO A 31 4.13 -11.74 19.06
C PRO A 31 3.76 -11.63 17.56
N PRO A 32 4.70 -11.87 16.63
CA PRO A 32 4.42 -11.86 15.19
C PRO A 32 3.31 -12.83 14.82
N LEU A 33 2.56 -12.51 13.76
CA LEU A 33 1.54 -13.41 13.27
C LEU A 33 2.18 -14.72 12.77
N PRO A 34 1.54 -15.88 13.03
CA PRO A 34 2.02 -17.16 12.52
C PRO A 34 2.16 -17.11 10.99
N LYS A 35 3.17 -17.79 10.44
CA LYS A 35 3.35 -17.91 8.99
C LYS A 35 2.13 -18.55 8.30
N GLN A 36 1.40 -19.38 9.02
CA GLN A 36 0.18 -20.06 8.55
C GLN A 36 -1.09 -19.21 8.73
N PHE A 37 -0.99 -17.94 9.14
CA PHE A 37 -2.15 -17.05 9.24
C PHE A 37 -2.69 -16.72 7.84
N PHE A 38 -3.85 -17.30 7.52
CA PHE A 38 -4.54 -17.12 6.23
C PHE A 38 -5.39 -15.84 6.15
N GLY A 39 -5.46 -15.06 7.22
CA GLY A 39 -6.13 -13.76 7.22
C GLY A 39 -5.29 -12.65 6.58
N ASN A 40 -5.94 -11.51 6.30
CA ASN A 40 -5.27 -10.32 5.80
C ASN A 40 -4.59 -9.58 6.96
N ALA A 41 -3.31 -9.26 6.77
CA ALA A 41 -2.51 -8.44 7.69
C ALA A 41 -1.68 -7.48 6.85
N VAL A 42 -2.37 -6.46 6.33
CA VAL A 42 -1.83 -5.51 5.38
C VAL A 42 -2.16 -4.10 5.85
N TYR A 43 -1.18 -3.21 5.76
CA TYR A 43 -1.36 -1.77 5.91
C TYR A 43 -1.00 -1.09 4.59
N ASP A 44 -1.80 -0.10 4.19
CA ASP A 44 -1.58 0.63 2.94
C ASP A 44 -0.88 1.96 3.25
N SER A 45 0.34 2.14 2.71
CA SER A 45 1.00 3.45 2.65
C SER A 45 0.59 4.19 1.38
N SER A 46 0.39 5.50 1.46
CA SER A 46 -0.01 6.32 0.30
C SER A 46 0.97 7.47 0.06
N ALA A 47 1.53 7.54 -1.14
CA ALA A 47 2.24 8.70 -1.66
C ALA A 47 1.30 9.56 -2.50
N GLN A 48 1.45 10.88 -2.46
CA GLN A 48 0.59 11.82 -3.19
C GLN A 48 1.42 12.95 -3.81
N THR A 49 1.05 13.39 -5.00
CA THR A 49 1.66 14.51 -5.75
C THR A 49 0.69 14.99 -6.85
N SER A 50 0.94 16.13 -7.48
CA SER A 50 0.12 16.58 -8.62
C SER A 50 0.50 15.84 -9.91
N ALA A 51 -0.43 15.79 -10.86
CA ALA A 51 -0.19 15.18 -12.17
C ALA A 51 0.96 15.86 -12.92
N SER A 52 1.06 17.20 -12.85
CA SER A 52 2.16 17.94 -13.46
C SER A 52 3.51 17.62 -12.82
N GLU A 53 3.58 17.54 -11.50
CA GLU A 53 4.82 17.31 -10.77
C GLU A 53 5.38 15.92 -11.06
N ILE A 54 4.56 14.86 -11.03
CA ILE A 54 5.02 13.50 -11.33
C ILE A 54 5.41 13.30 -12.80
N ILE A 55 4.72 13.95 -13.73
CA ILE A 55 5.02 13.84 -15.17
C ILE A 55 6.34 14.55 -15.49
N ASN A 56 6.57 15.73 -14.92
CA ASN A 56 7.72 16.57 -15.24
C ASN A 56 8.97 16.25 -14.40
N SER A 57 8.84 15.60 -13.25
CA SER A 57 9.97 15.20 -12.40
C SER A 57 10.69 13.94 -12.92
N PRO A 58 11.97 13.74 -12.58
CA PRO A 58 12.70 12.52 -12.92
C PRO A 58 12.13 11.30 -12.14
N LEU A 59 12.45 10.07 -12.55
CA LEU A 59 11.82 8.87 -11.97
C LEU A 59 12.19 8.68 -10.49
N GLU A 60 13.38 9.13 -10.12
CA GLU A 60 13.94 9.17 -8.78
C GLU A 60 12.99 9.89 -7.82
N PHE A 61 12.37 11.00 -8.25
CA PHE A 61 11.38 11.72 -7.44
C PHE A 61 10.19 10.83 -7.06
N THR A 62 9.65 10.09 -8.04
CA THR A 62 8.53 9.16 -7.79
C THR A 62 8.93 8.03 -6.85
N ALA A 63 10.13 7.47 -7.04
CA ALA A 63 10.64 6.41 -6.17
C ALA A 63 10.85 6.92 -4.74
N ASP A 64 11.39 8.12 -4.58
CA ASP A 64 11.69 8.74 -3.30
C ASP A 64 10.41 9.11 -2.53
N LEU A 65 9.35 9.55 -3.23
CA LEU A 65 8.02 9.75 -2.66
C LEU A 65 7.44 8.47 -2.06
N ILE A 66 7.49 7.37 -2.82
CA ILE A 66 7.00 6.06 -2.36
C ILE A 66 7.84 5.57 -1.18
N HIS A 67 9.17 5.69 -1.27
CA HIS A 67 10.05 5.30 -0.17
C HIS A 67 9.75 6.07 1.12
N LYS A 68 9.55 7.38 1.03
CA LYS A 68 9.18 8.23 2.17
C LYS A 68 7.80 7.90 2.71
N SER A 69 6.83 7.49 1.89
CA SER A 69 5.50 7.09 2.41
C SER A 69 5.59 5.79 3.20
N ILE A 70 6.38 4.82 2.73
CA ILE A 70 6.64 3.55 3.43
C ILE A 70 7.39 3.82 4.75
N ALA A 71 8.49 4.58 4.71
CA ALA A 71 9.28 4.88 5.91
C ALA A 71 8.48 5.61 7.00
N LYS A 72 7.55 6.50 6.61
CA LYS A 72 6.64 7.16 7.57
C LYS A 72 5.69 6.18 8.26
N VAL A 73 5.29 5.12 7.56
CA VAL A 73 4.49 4.04 8.14
C VAL A 73 5.37 3.22 9.07
N ASP A 74 6.59 2.88 8.67
CA ASP A 74 7.57 2.20 9.53
C ASP A 74 7.78 2.91 10.88
N ASP A 75 7.87 4.24 10.87
CA ASP A 75 8.07 5.04 12.08
C ASP A 75 6.83 5.16 12.97
N LYS A 76 5.61 5.02 12.42
CA LYS A 76 4.35 5.34 13.12
C LYS A 76 3.46 4.13 13.40
N VAL A 77 3.65 3.04 12.67
CA VAL A 77 2.82 1.82 12.73
C VAL A 77 3.61 0.77 13.50
N ASP A 78 3.43 0.80 14.81
CA ASP A 78 3.94 -0.21 15.75
C ASP A 78 2.81 -1.15 16.22
N ASP A 79 3.16 -2.18 17.01
CA ASP A 79 2.20 -3.15 17.55
C ASP A 79 1.02 -2.47 18.29
N ASN A 80 1.29 -1.41 19.04
CA ASN A 80 0.27 -0.68 19.79
C ASN A 80 -0.71 0.04 18.86
N PHE A 81 -0.20 0.68 17.81
CA PHE A 81 -1.04 1.33 16.80
C PHE A 81 -1.93 0.31 16.09
N ILE A 82 -1.39 -0.84 15.68
CA ILE A 82 -2.15 -1.89 14.99
C ILE A 82 -3.29 -2.40 15.89
N ARG A 83 -3.02 -2.66 17.18
CA ARG A 83 -4.03 -3.09 18.16
C ARG A 83 -5.10 -2.03 18.38
N SER A 84 -4.71 -0.77 18.56
CA SER A 84 -5.65 0.35 18.72
C SER A 84 -6.56 0.54 17.50
N ALA A 85 -6.01 0.36 16.29
CA ALA A 85 -6.80 0.38 15.07
C ALA A 85 -7.83 -0.75 15.07
N ILE A 86 -7.44 -1.99 15.40
CA ILE A 86 -8.35 -3.14 15.54
C ILE A 86 -9.48 -2.80 16.52
N ASP A 87 -9.15 -2.34 17.73
CA ASP A 87 -10.13 -1.96 18.76
C ASP A 87 -11.11 -0.90 18.24
N PHE A 88 -10.61 0.13 17.56
CA PHE A 88 -11.43 1.19 16.97
C PHE A 88 -12.43 0.66 15.93
N PHE A 89 -12.01 -0.27 15.07
CA PHE A 89 -12.88 -0.86 14.05
C PHE A 89 -13.92 -1.81 14.64
N GLU A 90 -13.53 -2.61 15.64
CA GLU A 90 -14.45 -3.48 16.39
C GLU A 90 -15.54 -2.66 17.07
N LEU A 91 -15.16 -1.57 17.76
CA LEU A 91 -16.10 -0.68 18.46
C LEU A 91 -17.09 0.01 17.51
N ARG A 92 -16.65 0.37 16.30
CA ARG A 92 -17.50 1.07 15.32
C ARG A 92 -18.34 0.14 14.46
N LYS A 93 -18.16 -1.20 14.54
CA LYS A 93 -18.73 -2.19 13.61
C LYS A 93 -18.57 -1.80 12.13
N LYS A 94 -17.57 -0.98 11.82
CA LYS A 94 -17.26 -0.59 10.45
C LYS A 94 -16.38 -1.68 9.84
N ARG A 95 -16.61 -2.00 8.57
CA ARG A 95 -15.71 -2.91 7.86
C ARG A 95 -14.30 -2.33 7.86
N LEU A 96 -13.31 -3.17 8.16
CA LEU A 96 -11.90 -2.87 7.94
C LEU A 96 -11.70 -2.63 6.44
N GLY A 97 -11.44 -1.38 6.07
CA GLY A 97 -11.14 -1.00 4.70
C GLY A 97 -10.98 0.51 4.58
N PRO A 98 -10.01 1.00 3.79
CA PRO A 98 -9.91 2.42 3.52
C PRO A 98 -11.18 2.90 2.82
N GLU A 99 -11.67 4.09 3.19
CA GLU A 99 -12.64 4.81 2.38
C GLU A 99 -11.93 5.23 1.10
N ARG A 100 -12.34 4.63 -0.02
CA ARG A 100 -11.67 4.80 -1.32
C ARG A 100 -12.43 5.85 -2.11
N ASP A 101 -11.77 6.97 -2.42
CA ASP A 101 -12.23 7.85 -3.49
C ASP A 101 -12.08 7.08 -4.80
N ASN A 102 -13.21 6.84 -5.46
CA ASN A 102 -13.31 5.92 -6.60
C ASN A 102 -13.19 6.66 -7.93
N ASP A 103 -12.46 7.78 -7.94
CA ASP A 103 -12.40 8.70 -9.07
C ASP A 103 -11.49 8.17 -10.20
N GLY A 104 -10.88 7.00 -10.01
CA GLY A 104 -10.00 6.36 -11.00
C GLY A 104 -8.65 7.05 -11.19
N ILE A 105 -8.34 8.05 -10.37
CA ILE A 105 -7.14 8.88 -10.43
C ILE A 105 -5.95 8.24 -9.70
N ASP A 106 -6.23 7.39 -8.71
CA ASP A 106 -5.23 6.73 -7.90
C ASP A 106 -4.69 5.46 -8.57
N VAL A 107 -3.50 5.02 -8.14
CA VAL A 107 -2.85 3.80 -8.62
C VAL A 107 -2.52 2.91 -7.43
N MET A 108 -2.92 1.64 -7.50
CA MET A 108 -2.62 0.64 -6.47
C MET A 108 -1.79 -0.49 -7.09
N PRO A 109 -0.45 -0.42 -7.08
CA PRO A 109 0.36 -1.58 -7.39
C PRO A 109 0.17 -2.66 -6.31
N VAL A 110 -0.35 -3.83 -6.70
CA VAL A 110 -0.39 -5.00 -5.82
C VAL A 110 0.81 -5.87 -6.13
N SER A 111 1.80 -5.91 -5.24
CA SER A 111 3.02 -6.70 -5.43
C SER A 111 2.84 -8.13 -4.95
N TRP A 112 3.04 -9.09 -5.85
CA TRP A 112 3.03 -10.53 -5.55
C TRP A 112 4.45 -11.12 -5.48
N MET A 113 5.49 -10.28 -5.50
CA MET A 113 6.87 -10.73 -5.63
C MET A 113 7.35 -11.59 -4.45
N ASN A 114 6.76 -11.40 -3.27
CA ASN A 114 7.06 -12.20 -2.08
C ASN A 114 6.17 -13.45 -1.94
N PHE A 115 5.24 -13.69 -2.88
CA PHE A 115 4.40 -14.87 -2.86
C PHE A 115 5.17 -16.04 -3.49
N PRO A 116 5.38 -17.17 -2.77
CA PRO A 116 6.25 -18.25 -3.21
C PRO A 116 5.54 -19.16 -4.24
N ILE A 117 5.00 -18.59 -5.32
CA ILE A 117 4.30 -19.32 -6.40
C ILE A 117 5.19 -20.43 -6.96
N GLN A 118 6.49 -20.18 -7.01
CA GLN A 118 7.48 -21.11 -7.56
C GLN A 118 7.69 -22.35 -6.69
N ASN A 119 7.25 -22.37 -5.43
CA ASN A 119 7.45 -23.48 -4.49
C ASN A 119 6.23 -24.41 -4.39
N PHE A 120 5.17 -24.15 -5.16
CA PHE A 120 4.00 -25.02 -5.16
C PHE A 120 4.18 -26.18 -6.14
N HIS A 121 4.34 -27.38 -5.59
CA HIS A 121 4.30 -28.63 -6.35
C HIS A 121 3.02 -29.37 -5.96
N PHE A 122 2.07 -29.46 -6.89
CA PHE A 122 0.76 -30.04 -6.59
C PHE A 122 0.68 -31.55 -6.84
N TRP A 123 1.59 -32.13 -7.63
CA TRP A 123 1.71 -33.58 -7.87
C TRP A 123 3.16 -33.92 -8.30
N ASN A 124 3.71 -34.99 -7.73
CA ASN A 124 4.99 -35.71 -7.98
C ASN A 124 6.06 -35.11 -8.92
N GLY A 125 7.30 -35.09 -8.41
CA GLY A 125 8.39 -35.78 -9.13
C GLY A 125 8.37 -37.24 -8.74
#